data_AF-A0A960RG48-F1
#
_entry.id   AF-A0A960RG48-F1
#
_cell.length_a   1.000
_cell.length_b   1.000
_cell.length_c   1.000
_cell.angle_alpha   90.00
_cell.angle_beta   90.00
_cell.angle_gamma   90.00
#
_symmetry.space_group_name_H-M   'P 1'
#
loop_
_entity.id
_entity.type
_entity.pdbx_description
1 polymer ?
#
loop_
_entity_poly.entity_id
_entity_poly.type
_entity_poly.pdbx_seq_one_letter_code
_entity_poly.pdbx_strand_id
1 'polypeptide(L)' 'ISGTPLGTYSNLAEQRLGQLRSELAFSSADDIISRGLHEFIDSFQNKVNDVDEAIFKTFFELRPMPSGE' A
#
# COMPACT_ATOMS: atom_id res chain seq x y z
N ILE A 1 4.72 10.56 -10.01
CA ILE A 1 4.22 9.56 -10.99
C ILE A 1 2.78 9.90 -11.39
N SER A 2 1.87 10.08 -10.44
CA SER A 2 0.44 10.34 -10.66
C SER A 2 0.01 11.81 -10.73
N GLY A 3 0.82 12.74 -10.23
CA GLY A 3 0.44 14.15 -10.14
C GLY A 3 -0.58 14.46 -9.03
N THR A 4 -0.86 13.51 -8.14
CA THR A 4 -1.78 13.71 -7.01
C THR A 4 -1.25 14.79 -6.05
N PRO A 5 -2.09 15.75 -5.62
CA PRO A 5 -1.74 16.71 -4.56
C PRO A 5 -1.27 16.03 -3.28
N LEU A 6 -0.36 16.67 -2.55
CA LEU A 6 0.10 16.18 -1.27
C LEU A 6 -1.08 16.03 -0.28
N GLY A 7 -1.12 14.89 0.40
CA GLY A 7 -2.16 14.58 1.39
C GLY A 7 -3.45 13.99 0.80
N THR A 8 -3.54 13.80 -0.52
CA THR A 8 -4.66 13.08 -1.16
C THR A 8 -4.16 11.83 -1.88
N TYR A 9 -5.10 11.01 -2.37
CA TYR A 9 -4.83 9.85 -3.21
C TYR A 9 -5.75 9.89 -4.44
N SER A 10 -5.26 9.42 -5.59
CA SER A 10 -6.04 9.30 -6.83
C SER A 10 -6.23 7.86 -7.31
N ASN A 11 -5.53 6.90 -6.70
CA ASN A 11 -5.57 5.49 -7.05
C ASN A 11 -5.36 4.60 -5.81
N LEU A 12 -5.62 3.31 -5.97
CA LEU A 12 -5.55 2.34 -4.89
C LEU A 12 -4.12 2.16 -4.35
N ALA A 13 -3.11 2.25 -5.22
CA ALA A 13 -1.71 2.15 -4.81
C ALA A 13 -1.33 3.26 -3.82
N GLU A 14 -1.68 4.51 -4.14
CA GLU A 14 -1.47 5.66 -3.25
C GLU A 14 -2.24 5.54 -1.94
N GLN A 15 -3.49 5.09 -2.02
CA GLN A 15 -4.33 4.94 -0.83
C GLN A 15 -3.73 3.90 0.13
N ARG A 16 -3.39 2.70 -0.36
CA ARG A 16 -2.82 1.63 0.45
C ARG A 16 -1.45 1.99 1.01
N LEU A 17 -0.59 2.61 0.19
CA LEU A 17 0.72 3.08 0.64
C LEU A 17 0.59 4.15 1.73
N GLY A 18 -0.36 5.07 1.59
CA GLY A 18 -0.66 6.09 2.59
C GLY A 18 -1.15 5.50 3.91
N GLN A 19 -2.01 4.48 3.86
CA GLN A 19 -2.47 3.75 5.05
C GLN A 19 -1.31 3.03 5.75
N LEU A 20 -0.50 2.26 5.01
CA LEU A 20 0.64 1.52 5.56
C LEU A 20 1.67 2.45 6.22
N ARG A 21 1.99 3.58 5.57
CA ARG A 21 2.87 4.60 6.14
C ARG A 21 2.30 5.18 7.43
N SER A 22 1.00 5.50 7.44
CA SER A 22 0.35 6.08 8.61
C SER A 22 0.35 5.09 9.78
N GLU A 23 0.01 3.83 9.53
CA GLU A 23 0.10 2.77 10.54
C GLU A 23 1.49 2.69 11.15
N LEU A 24 2.55 2.68 10.33
CA LEU A 24 3.93 2.66 10.83
C LEU A 24 4.27 3.93 11.63
N ALA A 25 3.84 5.11 11.16
CA ALA A 25 4.10 6.38 11.84
C ALA A 25 3.41 6.52 13.20
N PHE A 26 2.26 5.85 13.38
CA PHE A 26 1.53 5.81 14.65
C PHE A 26 1.89 4.60 15.52
N SER A 27 2.80 3.74 15.07
CA SER A 27 3.28 2.61 15.86
C SER A 27 4.48 3.03 16.71
N SER A 28 4.52 2.60 17.97
CA SER A 28 5.68 2.74 18.83
C SER A 28 6.44 1.42 18.95
N ALA A 29 7.75 1.47 19.22
CA ALA A 29 8.54 0.26 19.43
C ALA A 29 8.01 -0.57 20.61
N ASP A 30 7.60 0.08 21.71
CA ASP A 30 7.06 -0.59 22.89
C ASP A 30 5.71 -1.28 22.59
N ASP A 31 4.84 -0.64 21.80
CA ASP A 31 3.58 -1.26 21.34
C ASP A 31 3.82 -2.46 20.43
N ILE A 32 4.79 -2.36 19.51
CA ILE A 32 5.13 -3.47 18.60
C ILE A 32 5.69 -4.65 19.39
N ILE A 33 6.64 -4.40 20.30
CA ILE A 33 7.29 -5.45 21.08
C ILE A 33 6.29 -6.11 22.04
N SER A 34 5.43 -5.33 22.70
CA SER A 34 4.43 -5.86 23.64
C SER A 34 3.35 -6.70 22.97
N ARG A 35 3.01 -6.41 21.71
CA ARG A 35 2.04 -7.18 20.90
C ARG A 35 2.67 -8.40 20.24
N GLY A 36 3.98 -8.39 20.00
CA GLY A 36 4.71 -9.47 19.34
C GLY A 36 5.40 -8.97 18.07
N LEU A 37 6.74 -8.93 18.11
CA LEU A 37 7.54 -8.38 17.01
C LEU A 37 7.36 -9.16 15.70
N HIS A 38 7.42 -10.49 15.77
CA HIS A 38 7.29 -11.34 14.58
C HIS A 38 5.90 -11.25 13.97
N GLU A 39 4.85 -11.26 14.79
CA GLU A 39 3.47 -11.12 14.35
C GLU A 39 3.22 -9.77 13.67
N PHE A 40 3.79 -8.70 14.23
CA PHE A 40 3.75 -7.38 13.61
C PHE A 40 4.47 -7.37 12.26
N ILE A 41 5.70 -7.92 12.19
CA ILE A 41 6.48 -7.98 10.95
C ILE A 41 5.72 -8.78 9.88
N ASP A 42 5.17 -9.94 10.21
CA ASP A 42 4.43 -10.78 9.27
C ASP A 42 3.18 -10.06 8.74
N SER A 43 2.41 -9.42 9.63
CA SER A 43 1.24 -8.62 9.24
C SER A 43 1.64 -7.44 8.35
N PHE A 44 2.70 -6.73 8.72
CA PHE A 44 3.21 -5.59 7.97
C PHE A 44 3.70 -6.01 6.57
N GLN A 45 4.41 -7.13 6.46
CA GLN A 45 4.87 -7.67 5.18
C GLN A 45 3.71 -8.06 4.26
N ASN A 46 2.64 -8.66 4.79
CA ASN A 46 1.44 -8.94 4.00
C ASN A 46 0.83 -7.66 3.42
N LYS A 47 0.78 -6.58 4.20
CA LYS A 47 0.29 -5.28 3.72
C LYS A 47 1.22 -4.64 2.68
N VAL A 48 2.53 -4.89 2.76
CA VAL A 48 3.47 -4.48 1.71
C VAL A 48 3.16 -5.22 0.40
N ASN A 49 2.89 -6.53 0.45
CA ASN A 49 2.49 -7.29 -0.74
C ASN A 49 1.18 -6.76 -1.35
N ASP A 50 0.22 -6.37 -0.51
CA ASP A 50 -1.04 -5.74 -0.95
C ASP A 50 -0.82 -4.39 -1.65
N VAL A 51 0.18 -3.61 -1.20
CA VAL A 51 0.59 -2.37 -1.86
C VAL A 51 1.25 -2.67 -3.20
N ASP A 52 2.13 -3.66 -3.25
CA ASP A 52 2.81 -4.10 -4.49
C ASP A 52 1.81 -4.51 -5.57
N GLU A 53 0.82 -5.35 -5.23
CA GLU A 53 -0.24 -5.73 -6.16
C GLU A 53 -1.02 -4.52 -6.67
N ALA A 54 -1.32 -3.55 -5.79
CA ALA A 54 -2.02 -2.33 -6.19
C ALA A 54 -1.16 -1.44 -7.11
N ILE A 55 0.14 -1.34 -6.87
CA ILE A 55 1.09 -0.65 -7.74
C ILE A 55 1.11 -1.32 -9.11
N PHE A 56 1.23 -2.65 -9.15
CA PHE A 56 1.21 -3.42 -10.38
C PHE A 56 -0.05 -3.14 -11.20
N LYS A 57 -1.24 -3.28 -10.59
CA LYS A 57 -2.53 -3.02 -11.26
C LYS A 57 -2.70 -1.57 -11.73
N THR A 58 -2.10 -0.62 -11.00
CA THR A 58 -2.26 0.80 -11.32
C THR A 58 -1.33 1.24 -12.45
N PHE A 59 -0.09 0.75 -12.48
CA PHE A 59 0.95 1.31 -13.34
C PHE A 59 1.51 0.33 -14.38
N PHE A 60 1.30 -0.97 -14.21
CA PHE A 60 1.98 -2.00 -15.00
C PHE A 60 1.04 -3.04 -15.65
N GLU A 61 -0.19 -3.18 -15.15
CA GLU A 61 -1.18 -4.08 -15.74
C GLU A 61 -1.55 -3.64 -17.16
N LEU A 62 -1.18 -4.47 -18.13
CA LEU A 62 -1.56 -4.31 -19.53
C LEU A 62 -3.04 -4.66 -19.67
N ARG A 63 -3.88 -3.65 -19.86
CA ARG A 63 -5.30 -3.88 -20.17
C ARG A 63 -5.46 -4.14 -21.66
N PRO A 64 -6.11 -5.25 -22.07
CA PRO A 64 -6.41 -5.46 -23.48
C PRO A 64 -7.26 -4.30 -23.98
N MET A 65 -6.82 -3.69 -25.08
CA MET A 65 -7.61 -2.68 -25.76
C MET A 65 -8.92 -3.33 -26.20
N PRO A 66 -10.09 -2.80 -25.83
CA PRO A 66 -11.35 -3.33 -26.33
C PRO A 66 -11.33 -3.21 -27.85
N SER A 67 -11.45 -4.34 -28.54
CA SER A 67 -11.63 -4.39 -29.98
C SER A 67 -12.89 -3.60 -30.31
N GLY A 68 -12.74 -2.45 -30.96
CA GLY A 68 -13.88 -1.66 -31.43
C GLY A 68 -14.68 -2.47 -32.44
N GLU A 69 -15.99 -2.57 -32.22
CA GLU A 69 -16.99 -2.85 -33.25
C GLU A 69 -17.29 -1.60 -34.07
#